data_AF-A0A931D3J3-F1
#
_entry.id   AF-A0A931D3J3-F1
#
_cell.length_a   1.000
_cell.length_b   1.000
_cell.length_c   1.000
_cell.angle_alpha   90.00
_cell.angle_beta   90.00
_cell.angle_gamma   90.00
#
_symmetry.space_group_name_H-M   'P 1'
#
loop_
_entity.id
_entity.type
_entity.pdbx_description
1 polymer ?
#
loop_
_entity_poly.entity_id
_entity_poly.type
_entity_poly.pdbx_seq_one_letter_code
_entity_poly.pdbx_strand_id
1 'polypeptide(L)'
;MDYQKLAARLLRGGDRHSSIYVEGLCAALKLRIEGEPSTVNYPQGSLEYDAYYYGCRRGADEFRNALIEANGDRAVAIETLRRLASVERRVA
;
A
#
# COMPACT_ATOMS: atom_id res chain seq x y z
N MET A 1 -1.65 -11.63 3.15
CA MET A 1 -2.14 -11.00 1.90
C MET A 1 -0.94 -10.65 1.03
N ASP A 2 -1.04 -10.68 -0.30
CA ASP A 2 0.07 -10.25 -1.17
C ASP A 2 0.01 -8.72 -1.36
N TYR A 3 0.87 -8.01 -0.62
CA TYR A 3 0.93 -6.55 -0.65
C TYR A 3 1.52 -6.00 -1.95
N GLN A 4 2.38 -6.75 -2.64
CA GLN A 4 2.92 -6.31 -3.93
C GLN A 4 1.83 -6.32 -5.00
N LYS A 5 1.01 -7.37 -5.04
CA LYS A 5 -0.17 -7.40 -5.91
C LYS A 5 -1.13 -6.26 -5.60
N LEU A 6 -1.39 -6.00 -4.32
CA LEU A 6 -2.24 -4.88 -3.91
C LEU A 6 -1.66 -3.53 -4.35
N ALA A 7 -0.38 -3.28 -4.09
CA ALA A 7 0.32 -2.06 -4.50
C ALA A 7 0.22 -1.85 -6.02
N ALA A 8 0.44 -2.90 -6.82
CA ALA A 8 0.32 -2.83 -8.27
C ALA A 8 -1.11 -2.49 -8.74
N ARG A 9 -2.15 -2.79 -7.94
CA ARG A 9 -3.53 -2.38 -8.24
C ARG A 9 -3.82 -0.95 -7.84
N LEU A 10 -3.39 -0.53 -6.66
CA LEU A 10 -3.59 0.84 -6.15
C LEU A 10 -2.82 1.89 -6.95
N LEU A 11 -1.73 1.49 -7.61
CA LEU A 11 -0.92 2.36 -8.47
C LEU A 11 -1.27 2.23 -9.96
N ARG A 12 -2.31 1.45 -10.31
CA ARG A 12 -2.69 1.24 -11.71
C ARG A 12 -3.12 2.57 -12.35
N GLY A 13 -2.58 2.86 -13.53
CA GLY A 13 -2.90 4.06 -14.29
C GLY A 13 -2.10 5.30 -13.91
N GLY A 14 -1.19 5.19 -12.92
CA GLY A 14 -0.22 6.22 -12.60
C GLY A 14 1.14 6.02 -13.27
N ASP A 15 2.06 6.93 -12.96
CA ASP A 15 3.45 6.86 -13.40
C ASP A 15 4.18 5.63 -12.83
N ARG A 16 5.30 5.26 -13.46
CA ARG A 16 6.16 4.20 -12.91
C ARG A 16 6.79 4.68 -11.61
N HIS A 17 6.62 3.88 -10.57
CA HIS A 17 7.24 4.11 -9.26
C HIS A 17 8.46 3.21 -9.07
N SER A 18 9.45 3.69 -8.31
CA SER A 18 10.60 2.87 -7.93
C SER A 18 10.18 1.70 -7.03
N SER A 19 10.97 0.65 -6.98
CA SER A 19 10.75 -0.49 -6.07
C SER A 19 10.71 -0.06 -4.60
N ILE A 20 11.52 0.94 -4.22
CA ILE A 20 11.62 1.47 -2.86
C ILE A 20 10.34 2.21 -2.45
N TYR A 21 9.74 2.97 -3.38
CA TYR A 21 8.43 3.57 -3.15
C TYR A 21 7.36 2.50 -2.94
N VAL A 22 7.37 1.44 -3.75
CA VAL A 22 6.43 0.33 -3.61
C VAL A 22 6.63 -0.40 -2.28
N GLU A 23 7.87 -0.56 -1.83
CA GLU A 23 8.20 -1.13 -0.52
C GLU A 23 7.59 -0.32 0.62
N GLY A 24 7.77 1.01 0.62
CA GLY A 24 7.16 1.89 1.63
C GLY A 24 5.63 1.82 1.63
N LEU A 25 5.01 1.78 0.44
CA LEU A 25 3.56 1.60 0.31
C LEU A 25 3.11 0.28 0.95
N CYS A 26 3.80 -0.83 0.64
CA CYS A 26 3.49 -2.14 1.22
C CYS A 26 3.64 -2.14 2.74
N ALA A 27 4.72 -1.54 3.24
CA ALA A 27 5.00 -1.40 4.67
C ALA A 27 3.88 -0.66 5.41
N ALA A 28 3.43 0.48 4.86
CA ALA A 28 2.35 1.26 5.45
C ALA A 28 0.99 0.53 5.45
N LEU A 29 0.71 -0.27 4.41
CA LEU A 29 -0.49 -1.11 4.36
C LEU A 29 -0.41 -2.27 5.36
N LYS A 30 0.75 -2.93 5.46
CA LYS A 30 0.98 -4.05 6.39
C LYS A 30 0.79 -3.61 7.84
N LEU A 31 1.37 -2.47 8.22
CA LEU A 31 1.17 -1.86 9.54
C LEU A 31 -0.32 -1.60 9.82
N ARG A 32 -1.06 -1.04 8.85
CA ARG A 32 -2.45 -0.63 9.08
C ARG A 32 -3.44 -1.78 9.08
N ILE A 33 -3.16 -2.83 8.31
CA ILE A 33 -4.04 -4.00 8.18
C ILE A 33 -3.72 -5.03 9.27
N GLU A 34 -2.44 -5.37 9.43
CA GLU A 34 -1.95 -6.46 10.28
C GLU A 34 -1.38 -5.96 11.62
N GLY A 35 -1.11 -4.65 11.77
CA GLY A 35 -0.47 -4.12 12.97
C GLY A 35 1.04 -4.37 13.01
N GLU A 36 1.64 -4.84 11.91
CA GLU A 36 3.06 -5.20 11.87
C GLU A 36 3.93 -3.97 11.55
N PRO A 37 4.79 -3.52 12.48
CA PRO A 37 5.71 -2.42 12.23
C PRO A 37 6.81 -2.80 11.24
N SER A 38 7.19 -1.86 10.38
CA SER A 38 8.30 -2.01 9.44
C SER A 38 9.51 -1.21 9.89
N THR A 39 10.71 -1.74 9.67
CA THR A 39 11.96 -0.99 9.83
C THR A 39 12.32 -0.27 8.53
N VAL A 40 12.80 0.96 8.65
CA VAL A 40 13.32 1.73 7.51
C VAL A 40 14.82 1.53 7.46
N ASN A 41 15.33 0.96 6.37
CA ASN A 41 16.75 0.63 6.20
C ASN A 41 17.52 1.67 5.38
N TYR A 42 16.85 2.77 5.01
CA TYR A 42 17.42 3.84 4.19
C TYR A 42 17.96 4.98 5.07
N PRO A 43 19.16 5.52 4.80
CA PRO A 43 19.69 6.66 5.55
C PRO A 43 18.80 7.91 5.42
N GLN A 44 18.52 8.58 6.53
CA GLN A 44 17.76 9.84 6.49
C GLN A 44 18.47 10.88 5.60
N GLY A 45 17.70 11.57 4.76
CA GLY A 45 18.21 12.54 3.79
C GLY A 45 18.71 11.93 2.47
N SER A 46 18.61 10.61 2.29
CA SER A 46 18.87 9.97 0.99
C SER A 46 17.62 9.97 0.09
N LEU A 47 17.83 9.86 -1.23
CA LEU A 47 16.75 9.75 -2.20
C LEU A 47 15.88 8.51 -1.97
N GLU A 48 16.49 7.42 -1.52
CA GLU A 48 15.80 6.17 -1.16
C GLU A 48 14.90 6.36 0.06
N TYR A 49 15.38 7.08 1.07
CA TYR A 49 14.58 7.39 2.24
C TYR A 49 13.35 8.22 1.86
N ASP A 50 13.53 9.24 1.03
CA ASP A 50 12.42 10.06 0.52
C ASP A 50 11.43 9.20 -0.28
N ALA A 51 11.91 8.38 -1.21
CA ALA A 51 11.06 7.48 -2.00
C ALA A 51 10.26 6.52 -1.12
N TYR A 52 10.91 5.91 -0.13
CA TYR A 52 10.25 5.02 0.84
C TYR A 52 9.19 5.77 1.65
N TYR A 53 9.52 6.95 2.16
CA TYR A 53 8.61 7.76 2.95
C TYR A 53 7.38 8.21 2.15
N TYR A 54 7.56 8.64 0.90
CA TYR A 54 6.45 8.96 0.01
C TYR A 54 5.58 7.73 -0.30
N GLY A 55 6.19 6.57 -0.46
CA GLY A 55 5.49 5.29 -0.56
C GLY A 55 4.61 5.02 0.66
N CYS A 56 5.18 5.16 1.87
CA CYS A 56 4.45 5.02 3.13
C CYS A 56 3.26 5.97 3.22
N ARG A 57 3.45 7.24 2.84
CA ARG A 57 2.39 8.25 2.82
C ARG A 57 1.26 7.84 1.87
N ARG A 58 1.60 7.40 0.65
CA ARG A 58 0.61 6.90 -0.32
C ARG A 58 -0.16 5.70 0.23
N GLY A 59 0.52 4.71 0.81
CA GLY A 59 -0.13 3.54 1.41
C GLY A 59 -1.06 3.91 2.57
N ALA A 60 -0.69 4.90 3.37
CA ALA A 60 -1.55 5.45 4.41
C ALA A 60 -2.81 6.13 3.85
N ASP A 61 -2.65 6.90 2.78
CA ASP A 61 -3.74 7.58 2.10
C ASP A 61 -4.72 6.57 1.48
N GLU A 62 -4.23 5.50 0.84
CA GLU A 62 -5.08 4.45 0.28
C GLU A 62 -5.89 3.70 1.35
N PHE A 63 -5.28 3.39 2.49
CA PHE A 63 -6.02 2.80 3.60
C PHE A 63 -7.07 3.76 4.16
N ARG A 64 -6.76 5.06 4.25
CA ARG A 64 -7.72 6.08 4.68
C ARG A 64 -8.89 6.19 3.71
N ASN A 65 -8.63 6.15 2.41
CA ASN A 65 -9.66 6.17 1.37
C ASN A 65 -10.58 4.95 1.50
N ALA A 66 -10.01 3.75 1.67
CA ALA A 66 -10.79 2.53 1.90
C ALA A 66 -11.65 2.62 3.18
N LEU A 67 -11.13 3.24 4.25
CA LEU A 67 -11.92 3.50 5.46
C LEU A 67 -13.07 4.48 5.21
N ILE A 68 -12.83 5.55 4.45
CA ILE A 68 -13.88 6.52 4.10
C ILE A 68 -14.99 5.83 3.29
N GLU A 69 -14.62 5.03 2.28
CA GLU A 69 -15.56 4.25 1.47
C GLU A 69 -16.35 3.23 2.30
N ALA A 70 -15.72 2.68 3.34
CA ALA A 70 -16.35 1.77 4.29
C ALA A 70 -17.11 2.49 5.43
N ASN A 71 -17.31 3.81 5.35
CA ASN A 71 -17.95 4.61 6.40
C ASN A 71 -17.32 4.41 7.80
N GLY A 72 -15.99 4.30 7.83
CA GLY A 72 -15.22 4.06 9.06
C GLY A 72 -15.14 2.60 9.51
N ASP A 73 -15.84 1.66 8.85
CA ASP A 73 -15.76 0.25 9.19
C ASP A 73 -14.42 -0.36 8.72
N ARG A 74 -13.54 -0.61 9.70
CA ARG A 74 -12.21 -1.17 9.46
C ARG A 74 -12.25 -2.58 8.89
N ALA A 75 -13.20 -3.42 9.30
CA ALA A 75 -13.27 -4.80 8.82
C ALA A 75 -13.66 -4.82 7.33
N VAL A 76 -14.65 -4.01 6.95
CA VAL A 76 -15.09 -3.84 5.56
C VAL A 76 -13.97 -3.25 4.69
N ALA A 77 -13.27 -2.21 5.16
CA ALA A 77 -12.14 -1.63 4.43
C ALA A 77 -11.02 -2.66 4.15
N ILE A 78 -10.66 -3.46 5.16
CA ILE A 78 -9.67 -4.53 5.01
C ILE A 78 -10.14 -5.59 4.03
N GLU A 79 -11.41 -5.98 4.07
CA GLU A 79 -11.96 -6.96 3.14
C GLU A 79 -11.93 -6.45 1.70
N THR A 80 -12.29 -5.18 1.46
CA THR A 80 -12.20 -4.54 0.14
C THR A 80 -10.78 -4.58 -0.41
N LEU A 81 -9.78 -4.22 0.41
CA LEU A 81 -8.37 -4.25 0.01
C LEU A 81 -7.89 -5.69 -0.27
N ARG A 82 -8.33 -6.67 0.53
CA ARG A 82 -8.03 -8.09 0.28
C ARG A 82 -8.62 -8.57 -1.04
N ARG A 83 -9.86 -8.21 -1.34
CA ARG A 83 -10.51 -8.52 -2.62
C ARG A 83 -9.76 -7.88 -3.78
N LEU A 84 -9.34 -6.62 -3.65
CA LEU A 84 -8.56 -5.93 -4.68
C LEU A 84 -7.23 -6.65 -4.97
N ALA A 85 -6.57 -7.16 -3.94
CA ALA A 85 -5.34 -7.96 -4.06
C ALA A 85 -5.58 -9.34 -4.69
N SER A 86 -6.77 -9.93 -4.51
CA SER A 86 -7.12 -11.28 -4.96
C SER A 86 -7.74 -11.37 -6.36
N VAL A 87 -8.10 -10.25 -6.99
CA VAL A 87 -8.61 -10.28 -8.38
C VAL A 87 -7.48 -10.72 -9.31
N GLU A 88 -7.36 -12.02 -9.57
CA GLU A 88 -6.50 -12.54 -10.63
C GLU A 88 -7.10 -12.19 -11.99
N ARG A 89 -6.24 -11.81 -12.93
CA ARG A 89 -6.65 -11.45 -14.28
C ARG A 89 -7.20 -12.71 -14.93
N ARG A 90 -8.51 -12.80 -15.17
CA ARG A 90 -9.00 -13.61 -16.30
C ARG A 90 -8.52 -12.89 -17.56
N VAL A 91 -7.38 -13.32 -18.06
CA VAL A 91 -6.99 -13.03 -19.45
C VAL A 91 -7.98 -13.84 -20.29
N ALA A 92 -8.89 -13.12 -20.95
CA ALA A 92 -9.67 -13.65 -22.07
C ALA A 92 -8.82 -13.55 -23.33
#